data_AF-A0A936GRK7-F1
#
_entry.id   AF-A0A936GRK7-F1
#
_cell.length_a   1.000
_cell.length_b   1.000
_cell.length_c   1.000
_cell.angle_alpha   90.00
_cell.angle_beta   90.00
_cell.angle_gamma   90.00
#
_symmetry.space_group_name_H-M   'P 1'
#
loop_
_entity.id
_entity.type
_entity.pdbx_description
1 polymer ?
#
loop_
_entity_poly.entity_id
_entity_poly.type
_entity_poly.pdbx_seq_one_letter_code
_entity_poly.pdbx_strand_id
1 'polypeptide(L)' 'MVRTQEYVLRCSHDNGLTFEEIVRQQWTFSQDGSNKEVEDHLVAISNVSVLELIITPDITNENVFGSLEQLRLA' A
#
# COMPACT_ATOMS: atom_id res chain seq x y z
N MET A 1 -0.80 -7.22 -20.39
CA MET A 1 0.44 -6.92 -19.65
C MET A 1 0.28 -7.42 -18.22
N VAL A 2 1.33 -8.02 -17.65
CA VAL A 2 1.35 -8.49 -16.26
C VAL A 2 2.37 -7.63 -15.52
N ARG A 3 1.97 -7.02 -14.39
CA ARG A 3 2.85 -6.22 -13.53
C ARG A 3 2.69 -6.65 -12.09
N THR A 4 3.75 -6.60 -11.31
CA THR A 4 3.64 -6.81 -9.85
C THR A 4 3.65 -5.46 -9.17
N GLN A 5 2.51 -5.09 -8.61
CA GLN A 5 2.38 -3.89 -7.78
C GLN A 5 2.76 -4.25 -6.36
N GLU A 6 3.30 -3.29 -5.64
CA GLU A 6 3.48 -3.34 -4.19
C GLU A 6 2.76 -2.16 -3.55
N TYR A 7 2.23 -2.36 -2.34
CA TYR A 7 2.07 -1.23 -1.43
C TYR A 7 2.62 -1.55 -0.04
N VAL A 8 2.99 -0.48 0.65
CA VAL A 8 3.48 -0.50 2.02
C VAL A 8 2.60 0.43 2.85
N LEU A 9 2.05 -0.09 3.94
CA LEU A 9 1.50 0.72 5.02
C LEU A 9 2.54 0.82 6.12
N ARG A 10 2.85 2.04 6.52
CA ARG A 10 3.74 2.33 7.64
C ARG A 10 3.12 3.39 8.54
N CYS A 11 3.41 3.34 9.84
CA CYS A 11 2.97 4.36 10.78
C CYS A 11 4.13 5.04 11.47
N SER A 12 3.85 6.22 12.00
CA SER A 12 4.72 6.92 12.93
C SER A 12 3.99 7.12 14.26
N HIS A 13 4.74 6.96 15.35
CA HIS A 13 4.29 7.24 16.71
C HIS A 13 4.79 8.60 17.23
N ASP A 14 5.63 9.28 16.46
CA ASP A 14 6.39 10.47 16.87
C ASP A 14 6.21 11.67 15.92
N ASN A 15 4.99 11.82 15.38
CA ASN A 15 4.59 12.88 14.45
C ASN A 15 5.37 12.92 13.13
N GLY A 16 5.72 11.73 12.61
CA GLY A 16 6.36 11.57 11.31
C GLY A 16 7.88 11.69 11.34
N LEU A 17 8.53 11.62 12.51
CA LEU A 17 9.99 11.65 12.61
C LEU A 17 10.59 10.28 12.28
N THR A 18 9.96 9.21 12.76
CA THR A 18 10.30 7.82 12.45
C THR A 18 9.08 7.06 11.99
N PHE A 19 9.31 6.05 11.13
CA PHE A 19 8.25 5.20 10.60
C PHE A 19 8.60 3.72 10.78
N GLU A 20 7.60 2.94 11.17
CA GLU A 20 7.64 1.48 11.19
C GLU A 20 6.68 0.92 10.14
N GLU A 21 7.15 -0.09 9.40
CA GLU A 21 6.32 -0.83 8.46
C GLU A 21 5.35 -1.74 9.21
N ILE A 22 4.07 -1.67 8.84
CA ILE A 22 2.99 -2.47 9.44
C ILE A 22 2.58 -3.58 8.47
N VAL A 23 2.44 -3.23 7.19
CA VAL A 23 2.00 -4.15 6.13
C VAL A 23 2.81 -3.88 4.88
N ARG A 24 3.21 -4.94 4.19
CA ARG A 24 3.69 -4.92 2.81
C ARG A 24 2.98 -6.00 2.03
N GLN A 25 2.39 -5.62 0.91
CA GLN A 25 1.66 -6.52 0.04
C GLN A 25 2.13 -6.35 -1.38
N GLN A 26 2.24 -7.48 -2.07
CA GLN A 26 2.58 -7.54 -3.48
C GLN A 26 1.52 -8.34 -4.22
N TRP A 27 1.02 -7.78 -5.31
CA TRP A 27 0.00 -8.40 -6.13
C TRP A 27 0.32 -8.30 -7.61
N THR A 28 0.11 -9.41 -8.31
CA THR A 28 0.31 -9.47 -9.74
C THR A 28 -0.97 -9.06 -10.47
N PHE A 29 -0.94 -7.84 -11.00
CA PHE A 29 -1.99 -7.28 -11.84
C PHE A 29 -1.89 -7.80 -13.26
N SER A 30 -3.04 -8.11 -13.85
CA SER A 30 -3.17 -8.47 -15.26
C SER A 30 -4.42 -7.84 -15.86
N GLN A 31 -4.31 -7.37 -17.11
CA GLN A 31 -5.42 -6.71 -17.81
C GLN A 31 -6.62 -7.63 -18.10
N ASP A 32 -6.39 -8.95 -18.14
CA ASP A 32 -7.34 -9.98 -18.55
C ASP A 32 -8.15 -10.58 -17.40
N GLY A 33 -7.90 -10.20 -16.14
CA GLY A 33 -8.70 -10.72 -15.03
C GLY A 33 -8.34 -10.24 -13.63
N SER A 34 -7.19 -9.60 -13.44
CA SER A 34 -6.69 -9.18 -12.12
C SER A 34 -6.32 -7.69 -12.13
N ASN A 35 -7.29 -6.83 -12.43
CA ASN A 35 -7.05 -5.38 -12.58
C ASN A 35 -7.42 -4.54 -11.35
N LYS A 36 -8.01 -5.16 -10.32
CA LYS A 36 -8.41 -4.55 -9.06
C LYS A 36 -8.01 -5.46 -7.90
N GLU A 37 -7.59 -4.83 -6.82
CA GLU A 37 -7.29 -5.46 -5.55
C GLU A 37 -8.06 -4.73 -4.44
N VAL A 38 -8.55 -5.49 -3.46
CA VAL A 38 -9.21 -4.97 -2.25
C VAL A 38 -8.69 -5.78 -1.07
N GLU A 39 -8.21 -5.09 -0.05
CA GLU A 39 -7.69 -5.71 1.16
C GLU A 39 -8.23 -5.00 2.42
N ASP A 40 -8.48 -5.80 3.44
CA ASP A 40 -8.91 -5.35 4.77
C ASP A 40 -7.90 -5.83 5.81
N HIS A 41 -7.22 -4.89 6.46
CA HIS A 41 -6.17 -5.18 7.45
C HIS A 41 -6.63 -4.89 8.87
N LEU A 42 -6.52 -5.89 9.75
CA LEU A 42 -6.66 -5.72 11.19
C LEU A 42 -5.27 -5.63 11.82
N VAL A 43 -4.84 -4.41 12.15
CA VAL A 43 -3.51 -4.12 12.70
C VAL A 43 -3.62 -3.64 14.15
N ALA A 44 -2.90 -4.29 15.06
CA ALA A 44 -2.88 -3.95 16.48
C ALA A 44 -1.77 -2.92 16.77
N ILE A 45 -1.96 -1.69 16.31
CA ILE A 45 -1.03 -0.56 16.48
C ILE A 45 -1.66 0.52 17.36
N SER A 46 -0.86 1.15 18.21
CA SER A 46 -1.33 2.12 19.22
C SER A 46 -0.54 3.42 19.12
N ASN A 47 -1.15 4.54 19.51
CA ASN A 47 -0.51 5.86 19.48
C ASN A 47 -0.02 6.28 18.08
N VAL A 48 -0.75 5.86 17.03
CA VAL A 48 -0.46 6.27 15.65
C VAL A 48 -0.72 7.76 15.51
N SER A 49 0.33 8.50 15.17
CA SER A 49 0.28 9.94 14.88
C SER A 49 0.21 10.22 13.38
N VAL A 50 0.84 9.37 12.55
CA VAL A 50 0.80 9.45 11.08
C VAL A 50 0.65 8.03 10.54
N LEU A 51 -0.23 7.87 9.55
CA LEU A 51 -0.31 6.68 8.71
C LEU A 51 0.04 7.05 7.28
N GLU A 52 0.98 6.31 6.67
CA GLU A 52 1.39 6.50 5.29
C GLU A 52 1.14 5.25 4.46
N LEU A 53 0.57 5.46 3.27
CA LEU A 53 0.41 4.46 2.23
C LEU A 53 1.34 4.81 1.07
N ILE A 54 2.27 3.91 0.75
CA ILE A 54 3.19 4.04 -0.38
C ILE A 54 2.80 2.96 -1.40
N ILE A 55 2.47 3.37 -2.61
CA ILE A 55 2.12 2.46 -3.71
C ILE A 55 3.23 2.50 -4.76
N THR A 56 3.79 1.34 -5.06
CA THR A 56 4.73 1.11 -6.17
C THR A 56 3.97 0.37 -7.28
N PRO A 57 3.53 1.06 -8.36
CA PRO A 57 2.64 0.46 -9.36
C PRO A 57 3.27 -0.75 -10.08
N ASP A 58 4.57 -0.74 -10.34
CA ASP A 58 5.28 -1.89 -10.87
C ASP A 58 6.66 -1.93 -10.25
N ILE A 59 6.95 -2.99 -9.48
CA ILE A 59 8.24 -3.14 -8.79
C ILE A 59 9.41 -3.31 -9.78
N THR A 60 9.11 -3.56 -11.06
CA THR A 60 10.10 -3.72 -12.13
C THR A 60 10.18 -2.51 -13.07
N ASN A 61 9.23 -1.56 -12.99
CA ASN A 61 9.16 -0.43 -13.91
C ASN A 61 8.60 0.84 -13.24
N GLU A 62 9.41 1.89 -13.21
CA GLU A 62 9.06 3.16 -12.55
C GLU A 62 8.13 4.05 -13.41
N ASN A 63 7.98 3.76 -14.70
CA ASN A 63 7.15 4.56 -15.63
C ASN A 63 5.73 4.03 -15.78
N VAL A 64 5.12 3.60 -14.67
CA VAL A 64 3.76 3.05 -14.64
C VAL A 64 2.96 3.76 -13.56
N PHE A 65 1.67 4.00 -13.83
CA PHE A 65 0.77 4.68 -12.92
C PHE A 65 -0.15 3.68 -12.21
N GLY A 66 -0.38 3.91 -10.92
CA GLY A 66 -1.45 3.31 -10.13
C GLY A 66 -2.42 4.38 -9.66
N SER A 67 -3.67 4.02 -9.43
CA SER A 67 -4.67 4.90 -8.82
C SER A 67 -5.17 4.28 -7.53
N LEU A 68 -5.50 5.12 -6.56
CA LEU A 68 -6.16 4.74 -5.32
C LEU A 68 -7.64 5.12 -5.43
N GLU A 69 -8.52 4.13 -5.42
CA GLU A 69 -9.97 4.38 -5.47
C GLU A 69 -10.47 4.90 -4.12
N GLN A 70 -10.12 4.20 -3.03
CA GLN A 70 -10.58 4.51 -1.68
C GLN A 70 -9.54 4.06 -0.64
N LEU A 71 -9.39 4.84 0.43
CA LEU A 71 -8.72 4.47 1.67
C LEU A 71 -9.68 4.76 2.83
N ARG A 72 -9.94 3.76 3.66
CA ARG A 72 -10.85 3.85 4.81
C ARG A 72 -10.10 3.46 6.08
N LEU A 73 -10.32 4.23 7.15
CA LEU A 73 -9.83 3.97 8.49
C LEU A 73 -11.05 3.83 9.42
N ALA A 74 -11.01 2.92 10.39
CA ALA A 74 -12.09 2.61 11.32
C ALA A 74 -11.92 3.33 12.67
#